data_AF-A0A284VTP1-F1
#
_entry.id   AF-A0A284VTP1-F1
#
_cell.length_a   1.000
_cell.length_b   1.000
_cell.length_c   1.000
_cell.angle_alpha   90.00
_cell.angle_beta   90.00
_cell.angle_gamma   90.00
#
_symmetry.space_group_name_H-M   'P 1'
#
loop_
_entity.id
_entity.type
_entity.pdbx_description
1 polymer ?
#
loop_
_entity_poly.entity_id
_entity_poly.type
_entity_poly.pdbx_seq_one_letter_code
_entity_poly.pdbx_strand_id
1 'polypeptide(L)'
;MRPGYTRTHLQHIKEPGEIIRQLHRHGLNMEKSGFESTREFFDIWLKNYEATYGRLMDMPALGPAREKSEKLMKEFSIGVNLYAAGMDSNINFQSVFMEAMRRMREKMAAEMEGETDPENYKEFYKIWVETYSETFKEFLSSGHFASDMGKFMSCFMEFQKYNREMLEENYLKPMNLPTKTDIDEINKELYSLKKTVKELTSKIKELSEEK
;
A
#
# COMPACT_ATOMS: atom_id res chain seq x y z
N MET A 1 -50.74 -2.45 21.76
CA MET A 1 -50.54 -3.34 20.60
C MET A 1 -50.15 -2.51 19.38
N ARG A 2 -48.89 -2.57 18.93
CA ARG A 2 -48.49 -2.31 17.54
C ARG A 2 -47.23 -3.14 17.27
N PRO A 3 -47.31 -4.21 16.45
CA PRO A 3 -46.15 -5.03 16.11
C PRO A 3 -45.49 -4.57 14.80
N GLY A 4 -44.17 -4.64 14.79
CA GLY A 4 -43.41 -5.16 13.64
C GLY A 4 -43.11 -4.23 12.47
N TYR A 5 -42.04 -3.43 12.59
CA TYR A 5 -41.26 -2.99 11.44
C TYR A 5 -39.77 -3.14 11.74
N THR A 6 -39.25 -4.36 11.61
CA THR A 6 -37.81 -4.61 11.44
C THR A 6 -37.59 -6.07 11.02
N ARG A 7 -37.94 -6.44 9.79
CA ARG A 7 -37.40 -7.69 9.21
C ARG A 7 -37.47 -7.76 7.68
N THR A 8 -36.82 -6.86 6.95
CA THR A 8 -36.75 -7.04 5.48
C THR A 8 -35.50 -6.52 4.76
N HIS A 9 -34.47 -6.02 5.44
CA HIS A 9 -33.28 -5.48 4.73
C HIS A 9 -31.93 -6.14 5.06
N LEU A 10 -31.92 -7.34 5.65
CA LEU A 10 -30.68 -8.09 5.93
C LEU A 10 -30.59 -9.44 5.19
N GLN A 11 -31.45 -9.73 4.22
CA GLN A 11 -31.46 -11.01 3.50
C GLN A 11 -30.32 -11.21 2.50
N HIS A 12 -29.38 -10.28 2.36
CA HIS A 12 -28.24 -10.39 1.42
C HIS A 12 -26.88 -10.38 2.10
N ILE A 13 -26.83 -10.38 3.43
CA ILE A 13 -25.58 -10.61 4.17
C ILE A 13 -25.44 -12.12 4.32
N LYS A 14 -24.54 -12.74 3.56
CA LYS A 14 -24.20 -14.16 3.75
C LYS A 14 -23.78 -14.37 5.20
N GLU A 15 -24.38 -15.35 5.87
CA GLU A 15 -24.00 -15.66 7.25
C GLU A 15 -22.51 -16.03 7.32
N PRO A 16 -21.78 -15.67 8.40
CA PRO A 16 -20.36 -16.00 8.56
C PRO A 16 -20.03 -17.49 8.33
N GLY A 17 -20.97 -18.39 8.63
CA GLY A 17 -20.83 -19.84 8.38
C GLY A 17 -20.91 -20.25 6.90
N GLU A 18 -21.55 -19.47 6.05
CA GLU A 18 -21.58 -19.65 4.59
C GLU A 18 -20.23 -19.27 3.97
N ILE A 19 -19.59 -18.24 4.53
CA ILE A 19 -18.28 -17.72 4.12
C ILE A 19 -17.18 -18.73 4.47
N ILE A 20 -17.19 -19.28 5.68
CA ILE A 20 -16.28 -20.36 6.10
C ILE A 20 -16.43 -21.59 5.18
N ARG A 21 -17.66 -21.93 4.78
CA ARG A 21 -17.92 -23.03 3.83
C ARG A 21 -17.51 -22.72 2.38
N GLN A 22 -17.49 -21.46 1.96
CA GLN A 22 -16.94 -21.07 0.64
C GLN A 22 -15.43 -21.09 0.63
N LEU A 23 -14.79 -20.60 1.69
CA LEU A 23 -13.34 -20.66 1.91
C LEU A 23 -12.85 -22.12 1.93
N HIS A 24 -13.57 -23.02 2.60
CA HIS A 24 -13.25 -24.45 2.61
C HIS A 24 -13.46 -25.13 1.25
N ARG A 25 -14.42 -24.66 0.43
CA ARG A 25 -14.69 -25.23 -0.91
C ARG A 25 -13.67 -24.81 -1.97
N HIS A 26 -13.12 -23.60 -1.87
CA HIS A 26 -12.10 -23.10 -2.81
C HIS A 26 -10.67 -23.29 -2.28
N GLY A 27 -10.51 -23.54 -0.98
CA GLY A 27 -9.22 -23.45 -0.28
C GLY A 27 -8.26 -24.62 -0.38
N LEU A 28 -8.55 -25.71 -1.10
CA LEU A 28 -7.61 -26.84 -1.22
C LEU A 28 -7.69 -27.53 -2.58
N ASN A 29 -7.29 -26.84 -3.65
CA ASN A 29 -6.76 -27.49 -4.84
C ASN A 29 -5.23 -27.31 -4.83
N MET A 30 -4.52 -28.29 -4.27
CA MET A 30 -3.06 -28.29 -4.12
C MET A 30 -2.29 -28.59 -5.43
N GLU A 31 -2.93 -28.48 -6.60
CA GLU A 31 -2.29 -28.68 -7.91
C GLU A 31 -1.74 -27.38 -8.53
N LYS A 32 -2.22 -26.21 -8.10
CA LYS A 32 -1.68 -24.92 -8.57
C LYS A 32 -0.48 -24.52 -7.71
N SER A 33 0.49 -23.83 -8.31
CA SER A 33 1.64 -23.28 -7.57
C SER A 33 1.14 -22.51 -6.34
N GLY A 34 1.80 -22.66 -5.17
CA GLY A 34 1.35 -22.05 -3.91
C GLY A 34 1.12 -20.52 -4.00
N PHE A 35 1.74 -19.89 -4.99
CA PHE A 35 1.58 -18.49 -5.32
C PHE A 35 0.21 -18.14 -5.93
N GLU A 36 -0.28 -18.91 -6.91
CA GLU A 36 -1.63 -18.71 -7.49
C GLU A 36 -2.72 -18.96 -6.46
N SER A 37 -2.55 -19.95 -5.60
CA SER A 37 -3.47 -20.21 -4.50
C SER A 37 -3.51 -19.07 -3.48
N THR A 38 -2.38 -18.37 -3.26
CA THR A 38 -2.30 -17.23 -2.34
C THR A 38 -2.97 -15.98 -2.92
N ARG A 39 -2.77 -15.71 -4.22
CA ARG A 39 -3.47 -14.64 -4.94
C ARG A 39 -4.99 -14.87 -4.93
N GLU A 40 -5.43 -16.06 -5.31
CA GLU A 40 -6.86 -16.41 -5.39
C GLU A 40 -7.54 -16.32 -4.01
N PHE A 41 -6.86 -16.77 -2.94
CA PHE A 41 -7.32 -16.59 -1.57
C PHE A 41 -7.46 -15.11 -1.19
N PHE A 42 -6.45 -14.30 -1.50
CA PHE A 42 -6.45 -12.87 -1.19
C PHE A 42 -7.55 -12.11 -1.93
N ASP A 43 -7.76 -12.39 -3.22
CA ASP A 43 -8.83 -11.80 -4.02
C ASP A 43 -10.22 -12.11 -3.45
N ILE A 44 -10.43 -13.37 -3.04
CA ILE A 44 -11.68 -13.81 -2.41
C ILE A 44 -11.88 -13.11 -1.07
N TRP A 45 -10.81 -12.99 -0.26
CA TRP A 45 -10.87 -12.29 1.02
C TRP A 45 -11.20 -10.80 0.83
N LEU A 46 -10.50 -10.11 -0.08
CA LEU A 46 -10.68 -8.68 -0.35
C LEU A 46 -12.08 -8.38 -0.88
N LYS A 47 -12.56 -9.16 -1.85
CA LYS A 47 -13.91 -9.01 -2.40
C LYS A 47 -15.00 -9.23 -1.35
N ASN A 48 -14.81 -10.20 -0.45
CA ASN A 48 -15.75 -10.45 0.63
C ASN A 48 -15.70 -9.35 1.69
N TYR A 49 -14.50 -8.85 2.00
CA TYR A 49 -14.29 -7.73 2.90
C TYR A 49 -15.03 -6.49 2.39
N GLU A 50 -14.79 -6.05 1.16
CA GLU A 50 -15.47 -4.90 0.54
C GLU A 50 -16.99 -5.07 0.55
N ALA A 51 -17.47 -6.28 0.23
CA ALA A 51 -18.89 -6.57 0.15
C ALA A 51 -19.62 -6.62 1.50
N THR A 52 -18.91 -6.86 2.62
CA THR A 52 -19.54 -7.04 3.94
C THR A 52 -19.08 -5.98 4.93
N TYR A 53 -17.85 -6.12 5.42
CA TYR A 53 -17.28 -5.24 6.42
C TYR A 53 -17.00 -3.85 5.87
N GLY A 54 -16.54 -3.70 4.62
CA GLY A 54 -16.37 -2.39 3.98
C GLY A 54 -17.65 -1.55 4.00
N ARG A 55 -18.76 -2.13 3.53
CA ARG A 55 -20.07 -1.46 3.54
C ARG A 55 -20.66 -1.20 4.93
N LEU A 56 -20.41 -2.09 5.89
CA LEU A 56 -20.82 -1.88 7.29
C LEU A 56 -19.97 -0.79 7.95
N MET A 57 -18.69 -0.70 7.59
CA MET A 57 -17.77 0.32 8.09
C MET A 57 -18.08 1.72 7.51
N ASP A 58 -18.64 1.81 6.31
CA ASP A 58 -19.07 3.07 5.68
C ASP A 58 -20.36 3.66 6.29
N MET A 59 -21.05 2.95 7.20
CA MET A 59 -22.24 3.48 7.85
C MET A 59 -21.86 4.57 8.88
N PRO A 60 -22.46 5.77 8.81
CA PRO A 60 -22.17 6.83 9.76
C PRO A 60 -22.60 6.42 11.16
N ALA A 61 -21.65 6.43 12.10
CA ALA A 61 -21.94 6.19 13.51
C ALA A 61 -22.90 7.25 14.07
N LEU A 62 -23.86 6.82 14.90
CA LEU A 62 -24.87 7.70 15.51
C LEU A 62 -24.51 7.96 16.99
N GLY A 63 -24.63 9.22 17.43
CA GLY A 63 -24.46 9.61 18.85
C GLY A 63 -23.05 10.08 19.24
N PRO A 64 -22.76 10.21 20.56
CA PRO A 64 -21.52 10.82 21.09
C PRO A 64 -20.21 10.09 20.73
N ALA A 65 -20.29 8.81 20.35
CA ALA A 65 -19.14 8.01 19.93
C ALA A 65 -18.81 8.17 18.43
N ARG A 66 -19.56 9.00 17.70
CA ARG A 66 -19.46 9.14 16.24
C ARG A 66 -18.05 9.49 15.77
N GLU A 67 -17.45 10.56 16.30
CA GLU A 67 -16.13 11.03 15.86
C GLU A 67 -15.05 9.95 16.04
N LYS A 68 -15.03 9.30 17.21
CA LYS A 68 -14.07 8.22 17.51
C LYS A 68 -14.27 7.02 16.59
N SER A 69 -15.53 6.66 16.32
CA SER A 69 -15.85 5.57 15.39
C SER A 69 -15.41 5.93 13.97
N GLU A 70 -15.72 7.12 13.47
CA GLU A 70 -15.30 7.58 12.14
C GLU A 70 -13.77 7.59 12.00
N LYS A 71 -13.03 8.02 13.03
CA LYS A 71 -11.56 7.95 13.04
C LYS A 71 -11.08 6.50 12.94
N LEU A 72 -11.57 5.59 13.78
CA LEU A 72 -11.18 4.17 13.74
C LEU A 72 -11.51 3.50 12.39
N MET A 73 -12.66 3.82 11.79
CA MET A 73 -13.03 3.31 10.47
C MET A 73 -12.06 3.79 9.39
N LYS A 74 -11.71 5.07 9.43
CA LYS A 74 -10.76 5.65 8.49
C LYS A 74 -9.38 5.02 8.64
N GLU A 75 -8.89 4.83 9.86
CA GLU A 75 -7.62 4.14 10.14
C GLU A 75 -7.60 2.74 9.50
N PHE A 76 -8.67 1.98 9.72
CA PHE A 76 -8.79 0.63 9.20
C PHE A 76 -8.86 0.59 7.67
N SER A 77 -9.64 1.48 7.04
CA SER A 77 -9.69 1.60 5.58
C SER A 77 -8.32 1.91 4.98
N ILE A 78 -7.58 2.85 5.56
CA ILE A 78 -6.23 3.21 5.09
C ILE A 78 -5.28 2.01 5.23
N GLY A 79 -5.35 1.29 6.36
CA GLY A 79 -4.55 0.08 6.58
C GLY A 79 -4.84 -1.03 5.57
N VAL A 80 -6.12 -1.31 5.29
CA VAL A 80 -6.53 -2.30 4.28
C VAL A 80 -6.07 -1.89 2.88
N ASN A 81 -6.24 -0.62 2.50
CA ASN A 81 -5.80 -0.12 1.20
C ASN A 81 -4.29 -0.27 1.01
N LEU A 82 -3.50 0.09 2.03
CA LEU A 82 -2.04 -0.09 2.00
C LEU A 82 -1.65 -1.58 1.89
N TYR A 83 -2.32 -2.44 2.66
CA TYR A 83 -2.06 -3.87 2.62
C TYR A 83 -2.40 -4.47 1.25
N ALA A 84 -3.55 -4.10 0.68
CA ALA A 84 -3.97 -4.56 -0.64
C ALA A 84 -3.00 -4.09 -1.74
N ALA A 85 -2.63 -2.81 -1.76
CA ALA A 85 -1.64 -2.30 -2.71
C ALA A 85 -0.27 -2.98 -2.56
N GLY A 86 0.17 -3.24 -1.32
CA GLY A 86 1.41 -3.97 -1.07
C GLY A 86 1.36 -5.43 -1.54
N MET A 87 0.21 -6.07 -1.37
CA MET A 87 -0.01 -7.45 -1.83
C MET A 87 -0.02 -7.54 -3.35
N ASP A 88 -0.72 -6.64 -4.03
CA ASP A 88 -0.73 -6.54 -5.50
C ASP A 88 0.69 -6.36 -6.05
N SER A 89 1.48 -5.46 -5.45
CA SER A 89 2.88 -5.27 -5.85
C SER A 89 3.76 -6.48 -5.58
N ASN A 90 3.60 -7.14 -4.44
CA ASN A 90 4.33 -8.38 -4.14
C ASN A 90 4.01 -9.46 -5.17
N ILE A 91 2.72 -9.62 -5.47
CA ILE A 91 2.20 -10.55 -6.43
C ILE A 91 2.76 -10.27 -7.84
N ASN A 92 2.79 -9.01 -8.26
CA ASN A 92 3.39 -8.62 -9.53
C ASN A 92 4.88 -8.99 -9.58
N PHE A 93 5.63 -8.67 -8.53
CA PHE A 93 7.06 -8.98 -8.45
C PHE A 93 7.34 -10.49 -8.50
N GLN A 94 6.56 -11.31 -7.79
CA GLN A 94 6.68 -12.77 -7.81
C GLN A 94 6.38 -13.34 -9.20
N SER A 95 5.41 -12.78 -9.93
CA SER A 95 5.10 -13.22 -11.29
C SER A 95 6.28 -13.02 -12.26
N VAL A 96 7.04 -11.94 -12.08
CA VAL A 96 8.25 -11.64 -12.88
C VAL A 96 9.37 -12.62 -12.57
N PHE A 97 9.53 -12.98 -11.30
CA PHE A 97 10.48 -14.02 -10.90
C PHE A 97 10.16 -15.37 -11.56
N MET A 98 8.88 -15.76 -11.56
CA MET A 98 8.42 -16.99 -12.21
C MET A 98 8.61 -16.97 -13.73
N GLU A 99 8.39 -15.81 -14.36
CA GLU A 99 8.65 -15.60 -15.78
C GLU A 99 10.15 -15.69 -16.11
N ALA A 100 11.01 -15.07 -15.30
CA ALA A 100 12.46 -15.17 -15.46
C ALA A 100 12.94 -16.62 -15.32
N MET A 101 12.40 -17.37 -14.34
CA MET A 101 12.64 -18.80 -14.18
C MET A 101 12.20 -19.62 -15.39
N ARG A 102 11.04 -19.30 -15.97
CA ARG A 102 10.53 -19.98 -17.17
C ARG A 102 11.46 -19.74 -18.36
N ARG A 103 11.78 -18.48 -18.66
CA ARG A 103 12.69 -18.09 -19.75
C ARG A 103 14.07 -18.73 -19.58
N MET A 104 14.58 -18.78 -18.35
CA MET A 104 15.87 -19.41 -18.06
C MET A 104 15.84 -20.90 -18.40
N ARG A 105 14.80 -21.63 -17.98
CA ARG A 105 14.66 -23.07 -18.30
C ARG A 105 14.58 -23.32 -19.81
N GLU A 106 13.90 -22.44 -20.54
CA GLU A 106 13.79 -22.54 -21.99
C GLU A 106 15.14 -22.31 -22.69
N LYS A 107 15.89 -21.27 -22.30
CA LYS A 107 17.24 -21.04 -22.83
C LYS A 107 18.19 -22.18 -22.48
N MET A 108 18.16 -22.66 -21.23
CA MET A 108 18.95 -23.81 -20.78
C MET A 108 18.67 -25.07 -21.62
N ALA A 109 17.41 -25.37 -21.90
CA ALA A 109 17.04 -26.55 -22.70
C ALA A 109 17.44 -26.43 -24.18
N ALA A 110 17.60 -25.20 -24.69
CA ALA A 110 18.01 -24.96 -26.08
C ALA A 110 19.53 -24.87 -26.25
N GLU A 111 20.25 -24.39 -25.24
CA GLU A 111 21.68 -24.04 -25.33
C GLU A 111 22.61 -25.04 -24.64
N MET A 112 22.09 -25.90 -23.75
CA MET A 112 22.89 -26.90 -23.03
C MET A 112 22.50 -28.33 -23.41
N GLU A 113 23.46 -29.08 -23.97
CA GLU A 113 23.41 -30.54 -24.14
C GLU A 113 24.57 -31.20 -23.37
N GLY A 114 24.30 -32.30 -22.64
CA GLY A 114 25.32 -33.15 -22.00
C GLY A 114 25.41 -33.09 -20.47
N GLU A 115 26.32 -33.89 -19.89
CA GLU A 115 26.52 -34.02 -18.44
C GLU A 115 27.21 -32.81 -17.78
N THR A 116 27.00 -32.62 -16.48
CA THR A 116 27.43 -31.46 -15.70
C THR A 116 28.95 -31.45 -15.45
N ASP A 117 29.69 -30.55 -16.11
CA ASP A 117 31.10 -30.21 -15.85
C ASP A 117 31.24 -28.76 -15.31
N PRO A 118 32.31 -28.38 -14.58
CA PRO A 118 32.62 -27.00 -14.20
C PRO A 118 32.41 -25.92 -15.28
N GLU A 119 32.66 -26.21 -16.56
CA GLU A 119 32.41 -25.22 -17.63
C GLU A 119 30.90 -25.06 -17.91
N ASN A 120 30.12 -26.14 -17.78
CA ASN A 120 28.65 -26.11 -17.82
C ASN A 120 28.04 -25.31 -16.66
N TYR A 121 28.71 -25.24 -15.49
CA TYR A 121 28.24 -24.40 -14.39
C TYR A 121 28.41 -22.90 -14.65
N LYS A 122 29.49 -22.47 -15.32
CA LYS A 122 29.68 -21.07 -15.70
C LYS A 122 28.64 -20.63 -16.73
N GLU A 123 28.36 -21.46 -17.73
CA GLU A 123 27.36 -21.14 -18.74
C GLU A 123 25.95 -21.10 -18.14
N PHE A 124 25.61 -22.04 -17.25
CA PHE A 124 24.38 -21.97 -16.45
C PHE A 124 24.24 -20.65 -15.69
N TYR A 125 25.29 -20.24 -14.97
CA TYR A 125 25.27 -19.00 -14.18
C TYR A 125 25.10 -17.77 -15.08
N LYS A 126 25.76 -17.76 -16.24
CA LYS A 126 25.62 -16.69 -17.23
C LYS A 126 24.17 -16.62 -17.76
N ILE A 127 23.60 -17.73 -18.20
CA ILE A 127 22.22 -17.81 -18.68
C ILE A 127 21.25 -17.36 -17.57
N TRP A 128 21.48 -17.76 -16.32
CA TRP A 128 20.70 -17.33 -15.17
C TRP A 128 20.74 -15.81 -15.00
N VAL A 129 21.94 -15.23 -14.86
CA VAL A 129 22.12 -13.78 -14.62
C VAL A 129 21.55 -12.96 -15.78
N GLU A 130 21.86 -13.32 -17.02
CA GLU A 130 21.41 -12.59 -18.20
C GLU A 130 19.89 -12.61 -18.32
N THR A 131 19.27 -13.79 -18.18
CA THR A 131 17.81 -13.93 -18.32
C THR A 131 17.06 -13.21 -17.21
N TYR A 132 17.53 -13.31 -15.97
CA TYR A 132 16.94 -12.56 -14.86
C TYR A 132 17.11 -11.07 -15.04
N SER A 133 18.32 -10.61 -15.38
CA SER A 133 18.61 -9.19 -15.56
C SER A 133 17.74 -8.58 -16.66
N GLU A 134 17.59 -9.27 -17.80
CA GLU A 134 16.75 -8.86 -18.92
C GLU A 134 15.27 -8.78 -18.51
N THR A 135 14.75 -9.85 -17.90
CA THR A 135 13.33 -9.93 -17.51
C THR A 135 12.96 -8.87 -16.46
N PHE A 136 13.83 -8.66 -15.45
CA PHE A 136 13.61 -7.63 -14.44
C PHE A 136 13.76 -6.22 -15.01
N LYS A 137 14.70 -5.99 -15.95
CA LYS A 137 14.84 -4.70 -16.62
C LYS A 137 13.60 -4.34 -17.43
N GLU A 138 13.03 -5.29 -18.17
CA GLU A 138 11.76 -5.12 -18.89
C GLU A 138 10.63 -4.75 -17.92
N PHE A 139 10.49 -5.51 -16.83
CA PHE A 139 9.45 -5.26 -15.83
C PHE A 139 9.58 -3.89 -15.17
N LEU A 140 10.77 -3.53 -14.68
CA LEU A 140 11.01 -2.25 -14.01
C LEU A 140 10.85 -1.05 -14.94
N SER A 141 11.05 -1.26 -16.25
CA SER A 141 10.82 -0.23 -17.28
C SER A 141 9.37 -0.17 -17.74
N SER A 142 8.51 -1.08 -17.27
CA SER A 142 7.11 -1.15 -17.71
C SER A 142 6.25 -0.06 -17.08
N GLY A 143 5.27 0.44 -17.85
CA GLY A 143 4.25 1.33 -17.32
C GLY A 143 3.38 0.70 -16.22
N HIS A 144 3.24 -0.64 -16.25
CA HIS A 144 2.55 -1.41 -15.22
C HIS A 144 3.24 -1.26 -13.86
N PHE A 145 4.55 -1.51 -13.79
CA PHE A 145 5.32 -1.35 -12.55
C PHE A 145 5.27 0.08 -12.02
N ALA A 146 5.45 1.08 -12.89
CA ALA A 146 5.36 2.48 -12.49
C ALA A 146 3.99 2.85 -11.92
N SER A 147 2.90 2.36 -12.53
CA SER A 147 1.54 2.58 -12.04
C SER A 147 1.30 1.89 -10.69
N ASP A 148 1.68 0.62 -10.58
CA ASP A 148 1.52 -0.19 -9.38
C ASP A 148 2.29 0.40 -8.19
N MET A 149 3.58 0.72 -8.37
CA MET A 149 4.39 1.39 -7.36
C MET A 149 3.84 2.78 -7.01
N GLY A 150 3.31 3.51 -8.00
CA GLY A 150 2.64 4.79 -7.76
C GLY A 150 1.41 4.68 -6.85
N LYS A 151 0.59 3.64 -7.04
CA LYS A 151 -0.56 3.34 -6.16
C LYS A 151 -0.11 2.97 -4.75
N PHE A 152 0.89 2.08 -4.64
CA PHE A 152 1.44 1.68 -3.35
C PHE A 152 1.98 2.88 -2.57
N MET A 153 2.81 3.73 -3.22
CA MET A 153 3.37 4.93 -2.60
C MET A 153 2.29 5.93 -2.20
N SER A 154 1.22 6.05 -2.98
CA SER A 154 0.08 6.91 -2.64
C SER A 154 -0.62 6.44 -1.36
N CYS A 155 -0.92 5.14 -1.26
CA CYS A 155 -1.53 4.54 -0.06
C CYS A 155 -0.59 4.67 1.15
N PHE A 156 0.71 4.47 0.95
CA PHE A 156 1.71 4.60 2.01
C PHE A 156 1.80 6.04 2.53
N MET A 157 1.80 7.04 1.65
CA MET A 157 1.81 8.45 2.06
C MET A 157 0.52 8.83 2.81
N GLU A 158 -0.64 8.31 2.39
CA GLU A 158 -1.90 8.51 3.10
C GLU A 158 -1.84 7.91 4.52
N PHE A 159 -1.32 6.69 4.65
CA PHE A 159 -1.08 6.05 5.95
C PHE A 159 -0.15 6.86 6.85
N GLN A 160 0.99 7.32 6.31
CA GLN A 160 1.94 8.13 7.08
C GLN A 160 1.33 9.47 7.52
N LYS A 161 0.57 10.12 6.65
CA LYS A 161 -0.12 11.38 6.96
C LYS A 161 -1.14 11.16 8.08
N TYR A 162 -2.01 10.16 7.93
CA TYR A 162 -3.04 9.86 8.91
C TYR A 162 -2.44 9.48 10.28
N ASN A 163 -1.40 8.64 10.31
CA ASN A 163 -0.71 8.29 11.55
C ASN A 163 -0.11 9.51 12.25
N ARG A 164 0.46 10.44 11.48
CA ARG A 164 0.99 11.70 12.02
C ARG A 164 -0.12 12.55 12.63
N GLU A 165 -1.21 12.75 11.91
CA GLU A 165 -2.38 13.50 12.40
C GLU A 165 -2.92 12.87 13.69
N MET A 166 -3.07 11.55 13.74
CA MET A 166 -3.54 10.83 14.92
C MET A 166 -2.57 10.91 16.10
N LEU A 167 -1.25 10.87 15.85
CA LEU A 167 -0.23 11.07 16.88
C LEU A 167 -0.30 12.49 17.46
N GLU A 168 -0.40 13.49 16.58
CA GLU A 168 -0.46 14.90 16.97
C GLU A 168 -1.74 15.21 17.75
N GLU A 169 -2.91 14.79 17.27
CA GLU A 169 -4.20 15.07 17.89
C GLU A 169 -4.43 14.33 19.21
N ASN A 170 -4.08 13.03 19.28
CA ASN A 170 -4.49 12.20 20.42
C ASN A 170 -3.42 12.07 21.50
N TYR A 171 -2.16 12.38 21.20
CA TYR A 171 -1.05 12.23 22.16
C TYR A 171 -0.30 13.54 22.39
N LEU A 172 0.20 14.19 21.34
CA LEU A 172 1.07 15.35 21.53
C LEU A 172 0.30 16.58 22.03
N LYS A 173 -0.79 16.97 21.35
CA LYS A 173 -1.60 18.13 21.75
C LYS A 173 -2.17 18.01 23.17
N PRO A 174 -2.79 16.87 23.59
CA PRO A 174 -3.28 16.72 24.95
C PRO A 174 -2.18 16.78 26.02
N MET A 175 -0.95 16.40 25.68
CA MET A 175 0.21 16.50 26.57
C MET A 175 0.93 17.86 26.48
N ASN A 176 0.39 18.83 25.72
CA ASN A 176 1.02 20.12 25.42
C ASN A 176 2.45 19.98 24.85
N LEU A 177 2.70 18.91 24.08
CA LEU A 177 3.96 18.68 23.41
C LEU A 177 3.95 19.32 22.01
N PRO A 178 5.03 19.98 21.57
CA PRO A 178 5.13 20.53 20.23
C PRO A 178 4.94 19.46 19.15
N THR A 179 4.11 19.76 18.16
CA THR A 179 3.89 18.88 17.00
C THR A 179 4.85 19.20 15.86
N LYS A 180 4.98 18.30 14.89
CA LYS A 180 5.79 18.60 13.69
C LYS A 180 5.17 19.77 12.93
N THR A 181 3.84 19.84 12.88
CA THR A 181 3.10 20.94 12.27
C THR A 181 3.45 22.28 12.92
N ASP A 182 3.44 22.37 14.26
CA ASP A 182 3.80 23.59 14.98
C ASP A 182 5.25 24.02 14.70
N ILE A 183 6.18 23.05 14.67
CA ILE A 183 7.59 23.31 14.36
C ILE A 183 7.76 23.82 12.92
N ASP A 184 7.05 23.22 11.96
CA ASP A 184 7.11 23.61 10.56
C ASP A 184 6.52 25.02 10.34
N GLU A 185 5.47 25.40 11.09
CA GLU A 185 4.91 26.76 11.08
C GLU A 185 5.89 27.79 11.66
N ILE A 186 6.45 27.52 12.84
CA ILE A 186 7.47 28.38 13.46
C ILE A 186 8.67 28.57 12.53
N ASN A 187 9.11 27.51 11.85
CA ASN A 187 10.22 27.59 10.89
C ASN A 187 9.88 28.48 9.68
N LYS A 188 8.64 28.43 9.17
CA LYS A 188 8.20 29.31 8.07
C LYS A 188 8.14 30.77 8.51
N GLU A 189 7.60 31.04 9.70
CA GLU A 189 7.58 32.39 10.27
C GLU A 189 8.99 32.93 10.49
N LEU A 190 9.89 32.10 11.05
CA LEU A 190 11.29 32.47 11.24
C LEU A 190 11.99 32.76 9.92
N TYR A 191 11.70 31.99 8.87
CA TYR A 191 12.24 32.25 7.53
C TYR A 191 11.72 33.57 6.95
N SER A 192 10.40 33.82 7.05
CA SER A 192 9.80 35.09 6.60
C SER A 192 10.39 36.28 7.36
N LEU A 193 10.56 36.15 8.67
CA LEU A 193 11.16 37.19 9.51
C LEU A 193 12.60 37.50 9.07
N LYS A 194 13.43 36.47 8.87
CA LYS A 194 14.80 36.64 8.36
C LYS A 194 14.82 37.36 7.01
N LYS A 195 13.89 37.04 6.11
CA LYS A 195 13.77 37.68 4.81
C LYS A 195 13.41 39.16 4.95
N THR A 196 12.39 39.50 5.74
CA THR A 196 12.00 40.89 6.01
C THR A 196 13.12 41.68 6.66
N VAL A 197 13.83 41.11 7.64
CA VAL A 197 14.99 41.75 8.27
C VAL A 197 16.04 42.07 7.22
N LYS A 198 16.38 41.13 6.34
CA LYS A 198 17.35 41.34 5.26
C LYS A 198 16.93 42.47 4.32
N GLU A 199 15.67 42.48 3.89
CA GLU A 199 15.12 43.53 3.01
C GLU A 199 15.15 44.91 3.66
N LEU A 200 14.77 45.00 4.94
CA LEU A 200 14.83 46.25 5.71
C LEU A 200 16.28 46.72 5.89
N THR A 201 17.21 45.81 6.20
CA THR A 201 18.64 46.14 6.32
C THR A 201 19.19 46.66 4.99
N SER A 202 18.83 46.06 3.85
CA SER A 202 19.22 46.56 2.53
C SER A 202 18.68 47.97 2.26
N LYS A 203 17.39 48.22 2.52
CA LYS A 203 16.79 49.56 2.34
C LYS A 203 17.43 50.62 3.23
N ILE A 204 17.75 50.27 4.49
CA ILE A 204 18.44 51.20 5.40
C ILE A 204 19.82 51.56 4.84
N LYS A 205 20.54 50.59 4.29
CA LYS A 205 21.85 50.81 3.69
C LYS A 205 21.76 51.75 2.48
N GLU A 206 20.84 51.50 1.56
CA GLU A 206 20.59 52.34 0.38
C GLU A 206 20.28 53.79 0.78
N LEU A 207 19.35 53.99 1.72
CA LEU A 207 18.98 55.32 2.22
C LEU A 207 20.11 56.02 2.98
N SER A 208 21.04 55.28 3.58
CA SER A 208 22.22 55.84 4.25
C SER A 208 23.34 56.21 3.30
N GLU A 209 23.36 55.65 2.09
CA GLU A 209 24.36 55.94 1.03
C GLU A 209 23.92 57.08 0.10
N GLU A 210 22.62 57.42 0.06
CA GLU A 210 22.07 58.57 -0.71
C GLU A 210 22.18 59.93 0.02
N LYS A 211 22.70 59.97 1.25
CA LYS A 211 22.94 61.19 2.04
C LYS A 211 24.40 61.62 2.02
#